data_AF-A0AAV9EYU2-F1
#
_entry.id   AF-A0AAV9EYU2-F1
#
_cell.length_a   1.000
_cell.length_b   1.000
_cell.length_c   1.000
_cell.angle_alpha   90.00
_cell.angle_beta   90.00
_cell.angle_gamma   90.00
#
_symmetry.space_group_name_H-M   'P 1'
#
loop_
_entity.id
_entity.type
_entity.pdbx_description
1 polymer ?
#
loop_
_entity_poly.entity_id
_entity_poly.type
_entity_poly.pdbx_seq_one_letter_code
_entity_poly.pdbx_strand_id
1 'polypeptide(L)'
;MNESGSLLVSGGTEKVLRVWDARTGAKNMKLRGHTDNIRALLLDPTGRFCLSGSSDSMIRLWDLGQQRCVHSYAVHTDSVWALASTPTFSHVYSGGRDLSLYLTDLATRESLLLCTKEHPILQMALQDDNIWIATTDSSVHRWQAEGHNPQKVFERGGSFLAGNLSFTRARASLEGSTPVPVYKEPSLTIPGIPGIVQHKILNNRRHVLTKDTAGFVKLWEITRGIVVEDYGKVSFEEKKEELFEMVSVPAWFTMDTRLGCLSVHLESPQCFSAEMYATDFNISGASEEVKINLAQETLRGLLTHWMAKRRQRSGPRLSVNGDVPSSKDVSIRTHTHSIIEVDDGAENHNAMVHPSFEFSTVSPPSIITEGSHGGPWRKKITDLDGTEDEKDFPWWCLDCVLNGRMPLRENTKCSFYLQPCEGSNTQVLTQGKLSAPRILRINKVVNYVIEKIVLDKVPVDGSNSEHAFVSGVAAGQSQLSTLGDGSFRSGLKSWQKLKPSIEILCNNQVLLPEMSLATVRAYIWKKPEDLVLNYRVMQHN
;
A
#
# COMPACT_ATOMS: atom_id res chain seq x y z
N MET A 1 -16.33 9.48 32.10
CA MET A 1 -17.64 9.69 32.76
C MET A 1 -17.63 8.85 34.02
N ASN A 2 -18.28 9.28 35.11
CA ASN A 2 -18.41 8.43 36.31
C ASN A 2 -19.48 7.34 36.09
N GLU A 3 -19.55 6.36 37.00
CA GLU A 3 -20.46 5.21 36.88
C GLU A 3 -21.94 5.62 36.81
N SER A 4 -22.34 6.67 37.54
CA SER A 4 -23.72 7.17 37.52
C SER A 4 -24.08 7.99 36.26
N GLY A 5 -23.12 8.25 35.37
CA GLY A 5 -23.35 9.04 34.17
C GLY A 5 -23.69 10.51 34.43
N SER A 6 -23.44 11.02 35.64
CA SER A 6 -23.76 12.40 36.04
C SER A 6 -22.63 13.38 35.70
N LEU A 7 -21.38 12.90 35.71
CA LEU A 7 -20.20 13.74 35.51
C LEU A 7 -19.35 13.25 34.36
N LEU A 8 -19.04 14.18 33.47
CA LEU A 8 -18.05 14.01 32.41
C LEU A 8 -16.85 14.91 32.70
N VAL A 9 -15.65 14.32 32.67
CA VAL A 9 -14.40 15.07 32.77
C VAL A 9 -13.59 14.83 31.52
N SER A 10 -12.99 15.88 30.99
CA SER A 10 -12.02 15.79 29.90
C SER A 10 -10.72 16.50 30.25
N GLY A 11 -9.65 16.04 29.63
CA GLY A 11 -8.31 16.56 29.72
C GLY A 11 -7.62 16.35 28.39
N GLY A 12 -6.68 17.23 28.06
CA GLY A 12 -5.96 17.17 26.79
C GLY A 12 -4.88 18.24 26.73
N THR A 13 -4.57 18.70 25.53
CA THR A 13 -3.47 19.64 25.25
C THR A 13 -3.69 21.04 25.83
N GLU A 14 -4.91 21.38 26.24
CA GLU A 14 -5.20 22.62 27.00
C GLU A 14 -4.62 22.59 28.42
N LYS A 15 -4.10 21.44 28.89
CA LYS A 15 -3.44 21.27 30.21
C LYS A 15 -4.37 21.49 31.40
N VAL A 16 -5.68 21.48 31.14
CA VAL A 16 -6.73 21.83 32.08
C VAL A 16 -7.80 20.77 32.03
N LEU A 17 -8.30 20.37 33.20
CA LEU A 17 -9.47 19.52 33.28
C LEU A 17 -10.72 20.37 33.16
N ARG A 18 -11.66 19.92 32.33
CA ARG A 18 -13.00 20.50 32.22
C ARG A 18 -14.00 19.48 32.69
N VAL A 19 -15.01 19.95 33.43
CA VAL A 19 -16.05 19.10 34.01
C VAL A 19 -17.41 19.57 33.56
N TRP A 20 -18.26 18.63 33.19
CA TRP A 20 -19.64 18.87 32.77
C TRP A 20 -20.59 17.96 33.52
N ASP A 21 -21.82 18.42 33.66
CA ASP A 21 -22.96 17.54 33.87
C ASP A 21 -23.31 16.90 32.52
N ALA A 22 -23.20 15.58 32.45
CA ALA A 22 -23.41 14.85 31.21
C ALA A 22 -24.89 14.77 30.79
N ARG A 23 -25.83 14.92 31.73
CA ARG A 23 -27.28 14.92 31.42
C ARG A 23 -27.74 16.26 30.88
N THR A 24 -27.25 17.36 31.43
CA THR A 24 -27.70 18.71 31.04
C THR A 24 -26.80 19.37 30.00
N GLY A 25 -25.57 18.88 29.83
CA GLY A 25 -24.54 19.52 29.01
C GLY A 25 -23.96 20.79 29.65
N ALA A 26 -24.34 21.11 30.89
CA ALA A 26 -23.87 22.29 31.59
C ALA A 26 -22.37 22.18 31.92
N LYS A 27 -21.63 23.28 31.68
CA LYS A 27 -20.22 23.41 32.07
C LYS A 27 -20.16 23.71 33.56
N ASN A 28 -19.58 22.81 34.34
CA ASN A 28 -19.52 22.93 35.80
C ASN A 28 -18.27 23.69 36.26
N MET A 29 -17.07 23.30 35.81
CA MET A 29 -15.82 23.87 36.32
C MET A 29 -14.61 23.64 35.42
N LYS A 30 -13.53 24.39 35.71
CA LYS A 30 -12.24 24.36 35.01
C LYS A 30 -11.10 24.24 36.04
N LEU A 31 -10.38 23.13 36.04
CA LEU A 31 -9.33 22.84 37.04
C LEU A 31 -7.93 22.99 36.43
N ARG A 32 -7.20 24.01 36.86
CA ARG A 32 -5.84 24.32 36.39
C ARG A 32 -4.79 23.74 37.32
N GLY A 33 -3.69 23.24 36.77
CA GLY A 33 -2.52 22.84 37.55
C GLY A 33 -1.51 21.98 36.79
N HIS A 34 -1.94 21.18 35.82
CA HIS A 34 -1.01 20.49 34.93
C HIS A 34 -0.26 21.48 34.02
N THR A 35 0.97 21.14 33.67
CA THR A 35 1.85 21.96 32.83
C THR A 35 2.03 21.38 31.42
N ASP A 36 1.44 20.22 31.16
CA ASP A 36 1.44 19.56 29.85
C ASP A 36 0.13 18.76 29.60
N ASN A 37 0.07 18.04 28.47
CA ASN A 37 -1.07 17.29 27.98
C ASN A 37 -1.51 16.20 28.96
N ILE A 38 -2.79 16.24 29.34
CA ILE A 38 -3.43 15.24 30.19
C ILE A 38 -3.85 14.06 29.33
N ARG A 39 -3.35 12.86 29.66
CA ARG A 39 -3.53 11.65 28.86
C ARG A 39 -4.38 10.57 29.53
N ALA A 40 -4.45 10.58 30.85
CA ALA A 40 -5.26 9.65 31.63
C ALA A 40 -6.15 10.40 32.62
N LEU A 41 -7.37 9.89 32.80
CA LEU A 41 -8.35 10.39 33.75
C LEU A 41 -9.08 9.23 34.40
N LEU A 42 -9.28 9.29 35.71
CA LEU A 42 -10.16 8.39 36.46
C LEU A 42 -11.06 9.21 37.38
N LEU A 43 -12.30 8.79 37.53
CA LEU A 43 -13.23 9.33 38.49
C LEU A 43 -13.47 8.29 39.57
N ASP A 44 -13.62 8.75 40.81
CA ASP A 44 -14.08 7.87 41.87
C ASP A 44 -15.57 7.50 41.66
N PRO A 45 -16.05 6.39 42.25
CA PRO A 45 -17.44 5.98 42.10
C PRO A 45 -18.44 7.04 42.57
N THR A 46 -18.08 7.86 43.57
CA THR A 46 -18.97 8.91 44.08
C THR A 46 -19.01 10.16 43.19
N GLY A 47 -18.03 10.34 42.30
CA GLY A 47 -17.87 11.54 41.49
C GLY A 47 -17.35 12.76 42.28
N ARG A 48 -16.82 12.57 43.49
CA ARG A 48 -16.19 13.63 44.29
C ARG A 48 -14.76 13.90 43.88
N PHE A 49 -14.02 12.87 43.50
CA PHE A 49 -12.60 12.94 43.21
C PHE A 49 -12.29 12.55 41.77
N CYS A 50 -11.29 13.22 41.20
CA CYS A 50 -10.73 12.88 39.90
C CYS A 50 -9.23 12.68 40.02
N LEU A 51 -8.70 11.61 39.43
CA LEU A 51 -7.28 11.45 39.19
C LEU A 51 -6.95 11.81 37.75
N SER A 52 -5.79 12.43 37.53
CA SER A 52 -5.29 12.72 36.19
C SER A 52 -3.80 12.43 36.08
N GLY A 53 -3.42 11.78 34.97
CA GLY A 53 -2.04 11.51 34.57
C GLY A 53 -1.67 12.36 33.36
N SER A 54 -0.50 13.00 33.40
CA SER A 54 -0.10 14.00 32.42
C SER A 54 1.30 13.75 31.85
N SER A 55 1.53 14.35 30.68
CA SER A 55 2.84 14.38 30.03
C SER A 55 3.86 15.23 30.81
N ASP A 56 3.41 15.99 31.82
CA ASP A 56 4.27 16.67 32.78
C ASP A 56 4.86 15.74 33.85
N SER A 57 4.72 14.42 33.68
CA SER A 57 5.16 13.34 34.57
C SER A 57 4.47 13.27 35.94
N MET A 58 3.42 14.06 36.16
CA MET A 58 2.71 14.10 37.43
C MET A 58 1.38 13.36 37.34
N ILE A 59 1.01 12.75 38.47
CA ILE A 59 -0.36 12.34 38.76
C ILE A 59 -0.95 13.37 39.72
N ARG A 60 -2.20 13.78 39.51
CA ARG A 60 -2.90 14.72 40.40
C ARG A 60 -4.23 14.19 40.85
N LEU A 61 -4.53 14.37 42.13
CA LEU A 61 -5.84 14.12 42.74
C LEU A 61 -6.56 15.45 42.93
N TRP A 62 -7.75 15.56 42.35
CA TRP A 62 -8.62 16.71 42.39
C TRP A 62 -9.85 16.41 43.23
N ASP A 63 -10.21 17.33 44.12
CA ASP A 63 -11.53 17.34 44.77
C ASP A 63 -12.43 18.25 43.95
N LEU A 64 -13.46 17.66 43.32
CA LEU A 64 -14.40 18.36 42.45
C LEU A 64 -15.37 19.23 43.27
N GLY A 65 -15.65 18.88 44.52
CA GLY A 65 -16.45 19.71 45.43
C GLY A 65 -15.72 20.97 45.85
N GLN A 66 -14.41 20.86 46.13
CA GLN A 66 -13.54 22.00 46.47
C GLN A 66 -12.95 22.72 45.25
N GLN A 67 -13.14 22.17 44.05
CA GLN A 67 -12.63 22.69 42.77
C GLN A 67 -11.12 22.96 42.77
N ARG A 68 -10.33 22.10 43.43
CA ARG A 68 -8.87 22.27 43.53
C ARG A 68 -8.11 20.95 43.49
N CYS A 69 -6.82 21.06 43.17
CA CYS A 69 -5.87 19.97 43.35
C CYS A 69 -5.64 19.78 44.85
N VAL A 70 -5.78 18.55 45.35
CA VAL A 70 -5.53 18.19 46.75
C VAL A 70 -4.13 17.60 46.90
N HIS A 71 -3.75 16.67 46.02
CA HIS A 71 -2.44 16.02 46.03
C HIS A 71 -1.84 15.96 44.62
N SER A 72 -0.51 15.96 44.58
CA SER A 72 0.28 15.71 43.37
C SER A 72 1.30 14.62 43.70
N TYR A 73 1.43 13.62 42.84
CA TYR A 73 2.31 12.47 43.02
C TYR A 73 3.37 12.49 41.92
N ALA A 74 4.61 12.82 42.29
CA ALA A 74 5.80 12.78 41.45
C ALA A 74 6.48 11.41 41.57
N VAL A 75 5.93 10.42 40.85
CA VAL A 75 6.42 9.03 40.86
C VAL A 75 7.17 8.70 39.58
N HIS A 76 6.64 9.13 38.43
CA HIS A 76 7.19 8.81 37.12
C HIS A 76 8.34 9.74 36.72
N THR A 77 9.27 9.19 35.93
CA THR A 77 10.39 9.98 35.40
C THR A 77 10.10 10.67 34.05
N ASP A 78 9.04 10.23 33.38
CA ASP A 78 8.54 10.76 32.11
C ASP A 78 6.99 10.76 32.13
N SER A 79 6.37 11.03 30.98
CA SER A 79 4.94 11.20 30.77
C SER A 79 4.10 10.03 31.28
N VAL A 80 3.03 10.32 32.03
CA VAL A 80 2.05 9.34 32.49
C VAL A 80 0.91 9.24 31.48
N TRP A 81 0.66 8.05 30.95
CA TRP A 81 -0.28 7.83 29.85
C TRP A 81 -1.50 7.00 30.24
N ALA A 82 -1.35 6.14 31.24
CA ALA A 82 -2.39 5.24 31.70
C ALA A 82 -2.53 5.31 33.22
N LEU A 83 -3.77 5.18 33.69
CA LEU A 83 -4.10 5.01 35.09
C LEU A 83 -5.15 3.90 35.22
N ALA A 84 -5.09 3.15 36.30
CA ALA A 84 -6.19 2.28 36.78
C ALA A 84 -6.31 2.45 38.30
N SER A 85 -7.51 2.35 38.87
CA SER A 85 -7.71 2.44 40.32
C SER A 85 -8.24 1.13 40.87
N THR A 86 -8.02 0.90 42.17
CA THR A 86 -8.76 -0.13 42.89
C THR A 86 -10.25 0.22 42.97
N PRO A 87 -11.16 -0.76 43.18
CA PRO A 87 -12.59 -0.49 43.30
C PRO A 87 -12.94 0.48 44.43
N THR A 88 -12.13 0.51 45.50
CA THR A 88 -12.30 1.42 46.64
C THR A 88 -11.73 2.82 46.39
N PHE A 89 -11.11 3.06 45.24
CA PHE A 89 -10.41 4.31 44.90
C PHE A 89 -9.38 4.74 45.96
N SER A 90 -8.79 3.79 46.68
CA SER A 90 -7.76 4.04 47.69
C SER A 90 -6.35 4.03 47.10
N HIS A 91 -6.16 3.27 46.03
CA HIS A 91 -4.88 3.10 45.37
C HIS A 91 -5.01 3.31 43.86
N VAL A 92 -3.91 3.76 43.24
CA VAL A 92 -3.81 3.97 41.80
C VAL A 92 -2.62 3.22 41.23
N TYR A 93 -2.85 2.52 40.13
CA TYR A 93 -1.82 1.99 39.24
C TYR A 93 -1.53 3.04 38.16
N SER A 94 -0.26 3.30 37.90
CA SER A 94 0.15 4.30 36.92
C SER A 94 1.30 3.81 36.04
N GLY A 95 1.23 4.16 34.76
CA GLY A 95 2.18 3.74 33.74
C GLY A 95 2.27 4.72 32.58
N GLY A 96 3.42 4.76 31.91
CA GLY A 96 3.59 5.62 30.75
C GLY A 96 4.91 5.42 30.02
N ARG A 97 5.53 6.54 29.65
CA ARG A 97 6.70 6.59 28.77
C ARG A 97 7.99 6.07 29.42
N ASP A 98 8.08 6.13 30.75
CA ASP A 98 9.23 5.64 31.52
C ASP A 98 9.23 4.12 31.77
N LEU A 99 8.36 3.39 31.06
CA LEU A 99 8.28 1.92 31.06
C LEU A 99 7.87 1.29 32.39
N SER A 100 7.66 2.09 33.43
CA SER A 100 7.50 1.64 34.79
C SER A 100 6.02 1.58 35.17
N LEU A 101 5.65 0.53 35.89
CA LEU A 101 4.33 0.39 36.50
C LEU A 101 4.45 0.62 38.00
N TYR A 102 3.80 1.67 38.50
CA TYR A 102 3.75 1.94 39.93
C TYR A 102 2.36 1.65 40.49
N LEU A 103 2.32 1.32 41.78
CA LEU A 103 1.11 1.32 42.60
C LEU A 103 1.32 2.32 43.73
N THR A 104 0.39 3.28 43.85
CA THR A 104 0.47 4.37 44.82
C THR A 104 -0.77 4.37 45.72
N ASP A 105 -0.56 4.38 47.03
CA ASP A 105 -1.60 4.66 48.03
C ASP A 105 -1.90 6.16 48.02
N LEU A 106 -3.16 6.53 47.79
CA LEU A 106 -3.56 7.92 47.64
C LEU A 106 -3.59 8.70 48.97
N ALA A 107 -3.73 8.00 50.10
CA ALA A 107 -3.82 8.58 51.43
C ALA A 107 -2.43 8.77 52.06
N THR A 108 -1.60 7.73 52.03
CA THR A 108 -0.24 7.79 52.61
C THR A 108 0.77 8.43 51.65
N ARG A 109 0.46 8.41 50.34
CA ARG A 109 1.36 8.76 49.23
C ARG A 109 2.54 7.81 49.08
N GLU A 110 2.51 6.66 49.73
CA GLU A 110 3.49 5.62 49.49
C GLU A 110 3.29 5.01 48.11
N SER A 111 4.38 4.76 47.41
CA SER A 111 4.42 4.19 46.07
C SER A 111 5.39 3.02 46.03
N LEU A 112 5.07 2.01 45.24
CA LEU A 112 5.94 0.86 44.98
C LEU A 112 6.06 0.63 43.48
N LEU A 113 7.21 0.11 43.05
CA LEU A 113 7.45 -0.30 41.67
C LEU A 113 7.00 -1.75 41.48
N LEU A 114 5.92 -1.98 40.72
CA LEU A 114 5.42 -3.33 40.43
C LEU A 114 6.30 -4.06 39.42
N CYS A 115 6.56 -3.43 38.28
CA CYS A 115 7.38 -3.98 37.21
C CYS A 115 7.96 -2.87 36.32
N THR A 116 9.06 -3.15 35.64
CA THR A 116 9.58 -2.33 34.54
C THR A 116 9.49 -3.14 33.24
N LYS A 117 8.99 -2.53 32.17
CA LYS A 117 8.83 -3.17 30.85
C LYS A 117 9.90 -2.69 29.87
N GLU A 118 9.94 -3.33 28.70
CA GLU A 118 10.78 -2.92 27.57
C GLU A 118 10.12 -1.83 26.70
N HIS A 119 8.80 -1.70 26.78
CA HIS A 119 7.99 -0.85 25.90
C HIS A 119 7.09 0.10 26.71
N PRO A 120 6.88 1.35 26.27
CA PRO A 120 6.00 2.30 26.92
C PRO A 120 4.58 1.78 27.14
N ILE A 121 4.01 2.06 28.31
CA ILE A 121 2.68 1.61 28.71
C ILE A 121 1.63 2.58 28.13
N LEU A 122 0.72 2.06 27.32
CA LEU A 122 -0.32 2.86 26.66
C LEU A 122 -1.64 2.81 27.44
N GLN A 123 -2.02 1.65 27.96
CA GLN A 123 -3.28 1.46 28.66
C GLN A 123 -3.19 0.31 29.66
N MET A 124 -4.01 0.37 30.71
CA MET A 124 -4.11 -0.65 31.73
C MET A 124 -5.57 -0.95 32.06
N ALA A 125 -5.84 -2.17 32.48
CA ALA A 125 -7.15 -2.59 32.95
C ALA A 125 -7.00 -3.52 34.15
N LEU A 126 -7.53 -3.11 35.30
CA LEU A 126 -7.60 -3.96 36.49
C LEU A 126 -8.76 -4.95 36.31
N GLN A 127 -8.48 -6.23 36.53
CA GLN A 127 -9.45 -7.32 36.54
C GLN A 127 -9.18 -8.18 37.78
N ASP A 128 -10.06 -8.07 38.76
CA ASP A 128 -9.91 -8.71 40.06
C ASP A 128 -8.56 -8.37 40.72
N ASP A 129 -7.74 -9.39 41.00
CA ASP A 129 -6.41 -9.23 41.56
C ASP A 129 -5.29 -9.16 40.52
N ASN A 130 -5.64 -9.00 39.24
CA ASN A 130 -4.69 -8.89 38.14
C ASN A 130 -4.84 -7.57 37.39
N ILE A 131 -3.76 -7.13 36.77
CA ILE A 131 -3.76 -5.97 35.88
C ILE A 131 -3.24 -6.36 34.50
N TRP A 132 -4.04 -6.05 33.48
CA TRP A 132 -3.65 -6.18 32.08
C TRP A 132 -2.99 -4.91 31.60
N ILE A 133 -1.90 -5.05 30.85
CA ILE A 133 -1.08 -3.93 30.38
C ILE A 133 -0.86 -4.04 28.87
N ALA A 134 -1.35 -3.03 28.16
CA ALA A 134 -1.06 -2.81 26.75
C ALA A 134 0.09 -1.80 26.60
N THR A 135 1.06 -2.15 25.75
CA THR A 135 2.25 -1.32 25.45
C THR A 135 2.29 -0.94 23.98
N THR A 136 3.34 -0.25 23.54
CA THR A 136 3.59 -0.03 22.10
C THR A 136 3.95 -1.32 21.36
N ASP A 137 4.40 -2.37 22.05
CA ASP A 137 4.47 -3.71 21.48
C ASP A 137 3.08 -4.34 21.32
N SER A 138 2.97 -5.24 20.34
CA SER A 138 1.79 -6.01 19.98
C SER A 138 1.35 -7.01 21.05
N SER A 139 2.23 -7.44 21.96
CA SER A 139 1.90 -8.43 23.00
C SER A 139 1.29 -7.77 24.24
N VAL A 140 0.24 -8.40 24.79
CA VAL A 140 -0.46 -7.91 25.98
C VAL A 140 -0.10 -8.77 27.18
N HIS A 141 0.21 -8.13 28.30
CA HIS A 141 0.79 -8.81 29.46
C HIS A 141 -0.09 -8.64 30.68
N ARG A 142 -0.30 -9.72 31.43
CA ARG A 142 -1.02 -9.72 32.71
C ARG A 142 -0.02 -9.79 33.87
N TRP A 143 -0.26 -9.01 34.90
CA TRP A 143 0.55 -8.97 36.11
C TRP A 143 -0.33 -9.16 37.34
N GLN A 144 0.23 -9.75 38.38
CA GLN A 144 -0.45 -9.82 39.67
C GLN A 144 -0.46 -8.44 40.32
N ALA A 145 -1.62 -7.98 40.73
CA ALA A 145 -1.86 -6.61 41.20
C ALA A 145 -2.49 -6.55 42.61
N GLU A 146 -3.09 -7.65 43.09
CA GLU A 146 -3.83 -7.73 44.37
C GLU A 146 -4.84 -6.57 44.52
N GLY A 147 -5.63 -6.32 43.47
CA GLY A 147 -6.55 -5.19 43.37
C GLY A 147 -7.56 -5.05 44.52
N HIS A 148 -7.94 -6.16 45.17
CA HIS A 148 -8.80 -6.11 46.35
C HIS A 148 -8.07 -5.80 47.65
N ASN A 149 -6.81 -6.24 47.78
CA ASN A 149 -6.00 -6.00 48.96
C ASN A 149 -4.57 -5.59 48.58
N PRO A 150 -4.38 -4.35 48.09
CA PRO A 150 -3.09 -3.87 47.60
C PRO A 150 -1.99 -3.84 48.67
N GLN A 151 -2.34 -3.82 49.97
CA GLN A 151 -1.37 -3.83 51.07
C GLN A 151 -0.44 -5.05 51.02
N LYS A 152 -0.93 -6.21 50.56
CA LYS A 152 -0.10 -7.41 50.38
C LYS A 152 1.07 -7.19 49.41
N VAL A 153 0.94 -6.27 48.46
CA VAL A 153 2.02 -5.93 47.53
C VAL A 153 3.05 -5.02 48.22
N PHE A 154 2.59 -4.08 49.04
CA PHE A 154 3.46 -3.22 49.85
C PHE A 154 4.28 -4.03 50.88
N GLU A 155 3.73 -5.13 51.42
CA GLU A 155 4.48 -6.04 52.29
C GLU A 155 5.60 -6.80 51.57
N ARG A 156 5.49 -7.00 50.25
CA ARG A 156 6.46 -7.73 49.42
C ARG A 156 7.54 -6.84 48.81
N GLY A 157 7.25 -5.56 48.63
CA GLY A 157 8.10 -4.61 47.89
C GLY A 157 8.61 -3.47 48.77
N GLY A 158 9.72 -2.85 48.36
CA GLY A 158 10.16 -1.60 48.97
C GLY A 158 9.26 -0.44 48.52
N SER A 159 8.53 0.17 49.45
CA SER A 159 7.77 1.39 49.18
C SER A 159 8.61 2.65 49.40
N PHE A 160 8.20 3.75 48.77
CA PHE A 160 8.80 5.08 48.93
C PHE A 160 7.72 6.16 48.92
N LEU A 161 7.99 7.30 49.53
CA LEU A 161 7.05 8.41 49.53
C LEU A 161 7.07 9.15 48.18
N ALA A 162 5.92 9.29 47.52
CA ALA A 162 5.79 10.08 46.30
C ALA A 162 6.11 11.56 46.55
N GLY A 163 6.94 12.15 45.68
CA GLY A 163 7.27 13.57 45.76
C GLY A 163 6.05 14.47 45.48
N ASN A 164 6.03 15.69 46.03
CA ASN A 164 4.96 16.66 45.75
C ASN A 164 5.24 17.51 44.50
N LEU A 165 6.51 17.60 44.09
CA LEU A 165 6.99 18.38 42.94
C LEU A 165 7.83 17.48 42.02
N SER A 166 7.88 17.83 40.73
CA SER A 166 8.61 17.06 39.71
C SER A 166 10.12 16.98 39.95
N PHE A 167 10.73 17.98 40.60
CA PHE A 167 12.14 17.96 40.99
C PHE A 167 12.39 17.29 42.36
N THR A 168 11.35 17.17 43.18
CA THR A 168 11.38 16.39 44.43
C THR A 168 11.07 14.91 44.19
N ARG A 169 11.26 14.40 42.95
CA ARG A 169 11.26 12.97 42.67
C ARG A 169 12.28 12.34 43.60
N ALA A 170 11.78 11.83 44.71
CA ALA A 170 12.62 11.43 45.78
C ALA A 170 13.33 10.15 45.30
N ARG A 171 14.64 10.24 45.11
CA ARG A 171 15.52 9.11 45.43
C ARG A 171 15.29 8.82 46.92
N ALA A 172 14.24 8.08 47.26
CA ALA A 172 13.89 7.86 48.66
C ALA A 172 13.26 6.48 48.90
N SER A 173 14.01 5.42 48.58
CA SER A 173 14.27 4.50 49.69
C SER A 173 15.03 5.31 50.75
N LEU A 174 14.76 5.12 52.05
CA LEU A 174 15.57 5.72 53.12
C LEU A 174 17.09 5.46 52.95
N GLU A 175 17.48 4.54 52.06
CA GLU A 175 18.86 4.13 51.75
C GLU A 175 19.39 4.58 50.37
N GLY A 176 18.66 5.39 49.60
CA GLY A 176 19.14 5.92 48.31
C GLY A 176 19.23 4.89 47.16
N SER A 177 18.71 3.69 47.34
CA SER A 177 18.62 2.64 46.31
C SER A 177 17.47 2.90 45.32
N THR A 178 17.65 2.51 44.05
CA THR A 178 16.58 2.53 43.05
C THR A 178 15.47 1.56 43.45
N PRO A 179 14.18 1.92 43.25
CA PRO A 179 13.08 1.00 43.54
C PRO A 179 13.28 -0.31 42.79
N VAL A 180 13.19 -1.42 43.50
CA VAL A 180 13.32 -2.76 42.91
C VAL A 180 11.91 -3.24 42.52
N PRO A 181 11.72 -3.72 41.28
CA PRO A 181 10.45 -4.30 40.85
C PRO A 181 10.02 -5.47 41.74
N VAL A 182 8.76 -5.48 42.16
CA VAL A 182 8.15 -6.63 42.87
C VAL A 182 8.11 -7.87 41.98
N TYR A 183 7.77 -7.69 40.70
CA TYR A 183 7.68 -8.77 39.72
C TYR A 183 8.67 -8.57 38.59
N LYS A 184 9.37 -9.66 38.21
CA LYS A 184 10.30 -9.68 37.07
C LYS A 184 9.63 -10.12 35.77
N GLU A 185 8.66 -11.02 35.88
CA GLU A 185 7.97 -11.62 34.74
C GLU A 185 6.44 -11.52 34.91
N PRO A 186 5.70 -11.41 33.79
CA PRO A 186 4.25 -11.38 33.80
C PRO A 186 3.66 -12.75 34.20
N SER A 187 2.47 -12.75 34.77
CA SER A 187 1.74 -13.98 35.11
C SER A 187 1.13 -14.67 33.88
N LEU A 188 0.89 -13.91 32.81
CA LEU A 188 0.40 -14.42 31.53
C LEU A 188 0.76 -13.44 30.40
N THR A 189 1.04 -13.96 29.21
CA THR A 189 1.29 -13.17 28.01
C THR A 189 0.36 -13.62 26.90
N ILE A 190 -0.38 -12.67 26.31
CA ILE A 190 -1.06 -12.85 25.03
C ILE A 190 -0.04 -12.49 23.95
N PRO A 191 0.39 -13.44 23.11
CA PRO A 191 1.42 -13.17 22.11
C PRO A 191 0.90 -12.22 21.03
N GLY A 192 1.69 -11.21 20.72
CA GLY A 192 1.46 -10.32 19.59
C GLY A 192 2.08 -10.84 18.30
N ILE A 193 1.71 -10.19 17.18
CA ILE A 193 2.32 -10.44 15.87
C ILE A 193 3.27 -9.27 15.56
N PRO A 194 4.53 -9.53 15.18
CA PRO A 194 5.47 -8.49 14.81
C PRO A 194 4.92 -7.62 13.67
N GLY A 195 4.72 -6.34 13.95
CA GLY A 195 4.32 -5.38 12.93
C GLY A 195 5.47 -5.02 11.99
N ILE A 196 5.18 -4.80 10.71
CA ILE A 196 6.12 -4.26 9.73
C ILE A 196 6.44 -2.80 10.07
N VAL A 197 7.73 -2.47 10.16
CA VAL A 197 8.22 -1.12 10.54
C VAL A 197 9.05 -0.43 9.47
N GLN A 198 9.60 -1.19 8.52
CA GLN A 198 10.38 -0.66 7.41
C GLN A 198 9.97 -1.36 6.12
N HIS A 199 9.94 -0.63 5.01
CA HIS A 199 9.66 -1.20 3.69
C HIS A 199 10.40 -0.46 2.58
N LYS A 200 10.59 -1.12 1.44
CA LYS A 200 11.14 -0.56 0.21
C LYS A 200 10.47 -1.20 -1.00
N ILE A 201 9.88 -0.36 -1.86
CA ILE A 201 9.46 -0.77 -3.21
C ILE A 201 10.72 -0.91 -4.07
N LEU A 202 10.90 -2.08 -4.69
CA LEU A 202 12.03 -2.34 -5.60
C LEU A 202 11.81 -1.72 -6.98
N ASN A 203 12.88 -1.62 -7.77
CA ASN A 203 12.90 -0.89 -9.05
C ASN A 203 11.99 -1.51 -10.13
N ASN A 204 11.77 -2.83 -10.09
CA ASN A 204 10.79 -3.52 -10.92
C ASN A 204 9.33 -3.14 -10.61
N ARG A 205 9.08 -2.37 -9.54
CA ARG A 205 7.75 -1.95 -9.08
C ARG A 205 6.78 -3.14 -8.96
N ARG A 206 7.25 -4.32 -8.61
CA ARG A 206 6.42 -5.51 -8.38
C ARG A 206 6.71 -6.10 -7.02
N HIS A 207 7.97 -6.03 -6.61
CA HIS A 207 8.45 -6.57 -5.36
C HIS A 207 8.64 -5.50 -4.29
N VAL A 208 8.39 -5.89 -3.04
CA VAL A 208 8.58 -5.03 -1.87
C VAL A 208 9.38 -5.78 -0.81
N LEU A 209 10.47 -5.17 -0.35
CA LEU A 209 11.24 -5.67 0.79
C LEU A 209 10.67 -5.06 2.07
N THR A 210 10.48 -5.86 3.13
CA THR A 210 9.96 -5.39 4.42
C THR A 210 10.82 -5.85 5.58
N LYS A 211 10.87 -5.08 6.66
CA LYS A 211 11.42 -5.49 7.97
C LYS A 211 10.36 -5.31 9.06
N ASP A 212 10.20 -6.31 9.92
CA ASP A 212 9.31 -6.23 11.09
C ASP A 212 10.04 -5.82 12.39
N THR A 213 9.25 -5.61 13.44
CA THR A 213 9.73 -5.30 14.80
C THR A 213 10.63 -6.39 15.40
N ALA A 214 10.48 -7.65 14.98
CA ALA A 214 11.34 -8.76 15.40
C ALA A 214 12.65 -8.84 14.58
N GLY A 215 12.80 -8.00 13.56
CA GLY A 215 13.97 -7.89 12.71
C GLY A 215 13.98 -8.82 11.50
N PHE A 216 12.88 -9.54 11.21
CA PHE A 216 12.78 -10.42 10.05
C PHE A 216 12.60 -9.59 8.78
N VAL A 217 13.35 -9.96 7.73
CA VAL A 217 13.31 -9.33 6.42
C VAL A 217 12.64 -10.27 5.42
N LYS A 218 11.63 -9.79 4.71
CA LYS A 218 10.82 -10.57 3.75
C LYS A 218 10.69 -9.86 2.42
N LEU A 219 10.71 -10.63 1.33
CA LEU A 219 10.39 -10.16 -0.02
C LEU A 219 8.94 -10.51 -0.36
N TRP A 220 8.19 -9.52 -0.82
CA TRP A 220 6.78 -9.67 -1.19
C TRP A 220 6.57 -9.44 -2.67
N GLU A 221 5.62 -10.16 -3.26
CA GLU A 221 5.13 -9.92 -4.61
C GLU A 221 3.73 -9.30 -4.54
N ILE A 222 3.62 -8.04 -4.95
CA ILE A 222 2.40 -7.23 -4.77
C ILE A 222 1.26 -7.65 -5.69
N THR A 223 1.56 -8.14 -6.90
CA THR A 223 0.56 -8.59 -7.87
C THR A 223 -0.23 -9.81 -7.41
N ARG A 224 0.28 -10.57 -6.42
CA ARG A 224 -0.37 -11.76 -5.83
C ARG A 224 -0.66 -11.62 -4.34
N GLY A 225 -0.03 -10.64 -3.67
CA GLY A 225 -0.14 -10.41 -2.23
C GLY A 225 0.50 -11.51 -1.38
N ILE A 226 1.64 -12.07 -1.82
CA ILE A 226 2.32 -13.17 -1.12
C ILE A 226 3.75 -12.80 -0.72
N VAL A 227 4.28 -13.52 0.28
CA VAL A 227 5.71 -13.56 0.56
C VAL A 227 6.36 -14.50 -0.46
N VAL A 228 7.32 -13.98 -1.22
CA VAL A 228 8.15 -14.75 -2.16
C VAL A 228 9.27 -15.46 -1.40
N GLU A 229 9.91 -14.74 -0.49
CA GLU A 229 11.07 -15.23 0.24
C GLU A 229 11.13 -14.61 1.64
N ASP A 230 11.50 -15.43 2.63
CA ASP A 230 11.78 -15.00 4.00
C ASP A 230 13.28 -15.13 4.25
N TYR A 231 13.97 -13.99 4.39
CA TYR A 231 15.40 -13.95 4.61
C TYR A 231 15.78 -14.09 6.09
N GLY A 232 14.81 -14.15 7.01
CA GLY A 232 15.09 -14.17 8.42
C GLY A 232 15.68 -12.85 8.93
N LYS A 233 16.46 -12.93 10.02
CA LYS A 233 17.06 -11.76 10.68
C LYS A 233 18.36 -11.33 9.99
N VAL A 234 18.22 -10.61 8.88
CA VAL A 234 19.34 -10.07 8.10
C VAL A 234 19.33 -8.55 8.05
N SER A 235 20.43 -7.95 7.58
CA SER A 235 20.52 -6.51 7.35
C SER A 235 19.60 -6.08 6.21
N PHE A 236 18.66 -5.18 6.50
CA PHE A 236 17.71 -4.68 5.52
C PHE A 236 18.41 -3.90 4.40
N GLU A 237 19.41 -3.09 4.74
CA GLU A 237 20.13 -2.26 3.76
C GLU A 237 21.00 -3.11 2.84
N GLU A 238 21.70 -4.12 3.36
CA GLU A 238 22.48 -5.03 2.53
C GLU A 238 21.59 -5.80 1.56
N LYS A 239 20.46 -6.33 2.04
CA LYS A 239 19.55 -7.09 1.18
C LYS A 239 18.88 -6.23 0.13
N LYS A 240 18.62 -4.96 0.46
CA LYS A 240 18.11 -3.96 -0.48
C LYS A 240 19.11 -3.66 -1.60
N GLU A 241 20.41 -3.58 -1.31
CA GLU A 241 21.46 -3.41 -2.34
C GLU A 241 21.66 -4.71 -3.15
N GLU A 242 21.60 -5.88 -2.52
CA GLU A 242 21.72 -7.18 -3.20
C GLU A 242 20.58 -7.40 -4.22
N LEU A 243 19.36 -7.01 -3.88
CA LEU A 243 18.18 -7.11 -4.74
C LEU A 243 18.03 -5.93 -5.72
N PHE A 244 19.06 -5.09 -5.87
CA PHE A 244 19.02 -3.98 -6.80
C PHE A 244 19.00 -4.49 -8.25
N GLU A 245 17.94 -4.13 -8.96
CA GLU A 245 17.82 -4.35 -10.40
C GLU A 245 17.92 -3.02 -11.14
N MET A 246 18.75 -2.94 -12.19
CA MET A 246 18.85 -1.76 -13.05
C MET A 246 17.70 -1.73 -14.06
N VAL A 247 16.48 -1.49 -13.56
CA VAL A 247 15.24 -1.45 -14.34
C VAL A 247 14.45 -0.20 -13.97
N SER A 248 13.81 0.45 -14.94
CA SER A 248 12.92 1.60 -14.67
C SER A 248 11.49 1.29 -15.08
N VAL A 249 10.63 1.01 -14.09
CA VAL A 249 9.18 0.89 -14.26
C VAL A 249 8.48 2.12 -13.62
N PRO A 250 7.49 2.74 -14.30
CA PRO A 250 6.68 3.80 -13.72
C PRO A 250 6.01 3.42 -12.39
N ALA A 251 5.81 4.40 -11.51
CA ALA A 251 5.10 4.19 -10.26
C ALA A 251 3.62 3.91 -10.52
N TRP A 252 3.12 2.75 -10.10
CA TRP A 252 1.70 2.40 -10.25
C TRP A 252 0.96 2.10 -8.94
N PHE A 253 1.68 2.04 -7.83
CA PHE A 253 1.11 2.00 -6.49
C PHE A 253 1.97 2.80 -5.52
N THR A 254 1.34 3.21 -4.43
CA THR A 254 2.04 3.64 -3.21
C THR A 254 1.70 2.65 -2.10
N MET A 255 2.42 2.72 -0.98
CA MET A 255 2.17 1.84 0.14
C MET A 255 2.49 2.48 1.47
N ASP A 256 1.88 1.96 2.54
CA ASP A 256 2.26 2.27 3.91
C ASP A 256 2.19 1.04 4.81
N THR A 257 2.79 1.16 5.99
CA THR A 257 2.92 0.09 6.99
C THR A 257 2.42 0.54 8.36
N ARG A 258 1.60 1.60 8.43
CA ARG A 258 1.19 2.24 9.69
C ARG A 258 0.41 1.32 10.61
N LEU A 259 -0.28 0.33 10.04
CA LEU A 259 -1.06 -0.66 10.79
C LEU A 259 -0.24 -1.91 11.16
N GLY A 260 1.09 -1.90 10.96
CA GLY A 260 1.94 -3.07 11.14
C GLY A 260 1.79 -4.12 10.04
N CYS A 261 1.02 -3.84 8.99
CA CYS A 261 0.83 -4.70 7.82
C CYS A 261 1.02 -3.90 6.52
N LEU A 262 1.22 -4.61 5.41
CA LEU A 262 1.30 -4.00 4.09
C LEU A 262 -0.07 -3.44 3.67
N SER A 263 -0.13 -2.14 3.40
CA SER A 263 -1.27 -1.49 2.78
C SER A 263 -0.84 -0.91 1.43
N VAL A 264 -1.45 -1.38 0.34
CA VAL A 264 -1.13 -0.99 -1.04
C VAL A 264 -2.25 -0.10 -1.56
N HIS A 265 -1.89 1.06 -2.11
CA HIS A 265 -2.83 2.08 -2.58
C HIS A 265 -2.71 2.22 -4.09
N LEU A 266 -3.85 2.10 -4.78
CA LEU A 266 -4.00 2.30 -6.22
C LEU A 266 -4.85 3.54 -6.47
N GLU A 267 -4.29 4.50 -7.22
CA GLU A 267 -4.96 5.77 -7.51
C GLU A 267 -4.97 6.02 -9.02
N SER A 268 -6.14 6.38 -9.55
CA SER A 268 -6.33 6.68 -10.97
C SER A 268 -6.02 8.17 -11.24
N PRO A 269 -5.37 8.52 -12.37
CA PRO A 269 -4.96 7.63 -13.46
C PRO A 269 -3.56 7.00 -13.29
N GLN A 270 -2.79 7.37 -12.26
CA GLN A 270 -1.36 7.06 -12.14
C GLN A 270 -1.08 5.56 -12.01
N CYS A 271 -2.00 4.79 -11.40
CA CYS A 271 -1.87 3.34 -11.29
C CYS A 271 -1.82 2.62 -12.65
N PHE A 272 -2.37 3.20 -13.70
CA PHE A 272 -2.30 2.59 -15.03
C PHE A 272 -1.01 2.90 -15.79
N SER A 273 -0.03 3.57 -15.18
CA SER A 273 1.19 4.01 -15.87
C SER A 273 2.21 2.89 -16.17
N ALA A 274 2.18 1.78 -15.42
CA ALA A 274 3.14 0.70 -15.56
C ALA A 274 2.68 -0.38 -16.54
N GLU A 275 3.48 -0.60 -17.58
CA GLU A 275 3.37 -1.71 -18.51
C GLU A 275 4.61 -2.60 -18.41
N MET A 276 4.42 -3.89 -18.66
CA MET A 276 5.47 -4.91 -18.75
C MET A 276 5.16 -5.87 -19.90
N TYR A 277 6.14 -6.57 -20.48
CA TYR A 277 5.86 -7.58 -21.50
C TYR A 277 5.36 -8.86 -20.82
N ALA A 278 4.44 -9.57 -21.47
CA ALA A 278 3.89 -10.82 -20.95
C ALA A 278 4.97 -11.89 -20.67
N THR A 279 6.06 -11.87 -21.45
CA THR A 279 7.22 -12.74 -21.28
C THR A 279 7.94 -12.54 -19.95
N ASP A 280 7.84 -11.36 -19.34
CA ASP A 280 8.43 -11.07 -18.02
C ASP A 280 7.63 -11.70 -16.85
N PHE A 281 6.47 -12.31 -17.14
CA PHE A 281 5.62 -13.00 -16.17
C PHE A 281 5.62 -14.53 -16.32
N ASN A 282 6.48 -15.10 -17.17
CA ASN A 282 6.48 -16.53 -17.50
C ASN A 282 5.10 -17.04 -17.98
N ILE A 283 4.31 -16.18 -18.64
CA ILE A 283 3.02 -16.59 -19.20
C ILE A 283 3.30 -17.45 -20.44
N SER A 284 3.04 -18.75 -20.33
CA SER A 284 3.29 -19.73 -21.37
C SER A 284 2.53 -19.43 -22.66
N GLY A 285 3.23 -19.35 -23.79
CA GLY A 285 2.63 -19.17 -25.12
C GLY A 285 2.33 -17.72 -25.50
N ALA A 286 2.62 -16.73 -24.65
CA ALA A 286 2.44 -15.32 -24.99
C ALA A 286 3.49 -14.84 -26.01
N SER A 287 3.03 -14.11 -27.03
CA SER A 287 3.94 -13.42 -27.98
C SER A 287 4.79 -12.38 -27.26
N GLU A 288 6.03 -12.18 -27.72
CA GLU A 288 6.98 -11.17 -27.20
C GLU A 288 6.46 -9.72 -27.30
N GLU A 289 5.36 -9.50 -28.03
CA GLU A 289 4.79 -8.17 -28.27
C GLU A 289 3.62 -7.82 -27.34
N VAL A 290 3.08 -8.81 -26.61
CA VAL A 290 1.94 -8.60 -25.71
C VAL A 290 2.39 -7.78 -24.50
N LYS A 291 1.72 -6.65 -24.29
CA LYS A 291 1.95 -5.76 -23.14
C LYS A 291 0.84 -5.96 -22.12
N ILE A 292 1.24 -6.02 -20.86
CA ILE A 292 0.35 -6.17 -19.73
C ILE A 292 0.43 -4.90 -18.89
N ASN A 293 -0.73 -4.38 -18.49
CA ASN A 293 -0.82 -3.31 -17.51
C ASN A 293 -0.91 -3.88 -16.10
N LEU A 294 0.02 -3.50 -15.23
CA LEU A 294 0.14 -4.08 -13.88
C LEU A 294 -1.11 -3.84 -13.02
N ALA A 295 -1.64 -2.62 -13.01
CA ALA A 295 -2.82 -2.28 -12.21
C ALA A 295 -4.07 -2.99 -12.75
N GLN A 296 -4.27 -3.01 -14.06
CA GLN A 296 -5.41 -3.68 -14.68
C GLN A 296 -5.49 -5.16 -14.29
N GLU A 297 -4.40 -5.91 -14.47
CA GLU A 297 -4.40 -7.34 -14.15
C GLU A 297 -4.47 -7.58 -12.63
N THR A 298 -3.87 -6.71 -11.82
CA THR A 298 -3.99 -6.80 -10.35
C THR A 298 -5.44 -6.58 -9.90
N LEU A 299 -6.15 -5.60 -10.47
CA LEU A 299 -7.56 -5.34 -10.17
C LEU A 299 -8.47 -6.48 -10.63
N ARG A 300 -8.20 -7.05 -11.81
CA ARG A 300 -8.88 -8.27 -12.30
C ARG A 300 -8.67 -9.43 -11.33
N GLY A 301 -7.43 -9.66 -10.89
CA GLY A 301 -7.07 -10.65 -9.89
C GLY A 301 -7.83 -10.48 -8.57
N LEU A 302 -7.82 -9.27 -8.02
CA LEU A 302 -8.53 -8.92 -6.77
C LEU A 302 -10.05 -9.15 -6.88
N LEU A 303 -10.64 -8.81 -8.03
CA LEU A 303 -12.10 -8.87 -8.25
C LEU A 303 -12.57 -10.15 -8.97
N THR A 304 -11.70 -11.14 -9.15
CA THR A 304 -12.03 -12.42 -9.83
C THR A 304 -13.25 -13.09 -9.22
N HIS A 305 -13.29 -13.19 -7.90
CA HIS A 305 -14.35 -13.87 -7.17
C HIS A 305 -15.68 -13.11 -7.27
N TRP A 306 -15.64 -11.78 -7.17
CA TRP A 306 -16.79 -10.92 -7.39
C TRP A 306 -17.34 -11.05 -8.82
N MET A 307 -16.46 -11.06 -9.82
CA MET A 307 -16.83 -11.26 -11.24
C MET A 307 -17.51 -12.61 -11.47
N ALA A 308 -16.99 -13.68 -10.87
CA ALA A 308 -17.56 -15.02 -10.99
C ALA A 308 -18.99 -15.09 -10.42
N LYS A 309 -19.22 -14.54 -9.21
CA LYS A 309 -20.55 -14.49 -8.60
C LYS A 309 -21.53 -13.61 -9.36
N ARG A 310 -21.06 -12.46 -9.87
CA ARG A 310 -21.89 -11.56 -10.70
C ARG A 310 -22.35 -12.26 -11.99
N ARG A 311 -21.46 -12.99 -12.67
CA ARG A 311 -21.80 -13.78 -13.87
C ARG A 311 -22.81 -14.90 -13.58
N GLN A 312 -22.69 -15.59 -12.45
CA GLN A 312 -23.67 -16.61 -12.03
C GLN A 312 -25.06 -16.02 -11.83
N ARG A 313 -25.16 -14.79 -11.33
CA ARG A 313 -26.44 -14.08 -11.16
C ARG A 313 -27.00 -13.54 -12.47
N SER A 314 -26.15 -13.19 -13.43
CA SER A 314 -26.54 -12.69 -14.75
C SER A 314 -26.72 -13.79 -15.81
N GLY A 315 -26.55 -15.07 -15.46
CA GLY A 315 -26.84 -16.21 -16.34
C GLY A 315 -28.32 -16.28 -16.72
N PRO A 316 -28.68 -16.98 -17.82
CA PRO A 316 -30.03 -16.93 -18.37
C PRO A 316 -31.02 -17.44 -17.33
N ARG A 317 -31.98 -16.59 -16.96
CA ARG A 317 -33.22 -17.04 -16.31
C ARG A 317 -33.88 -18.01 -17.29
N LEU A 318 -33.70 -19.31 -17.10
CA LEU A 318 -34.62 -20.31 -17.62
C LEU A 318 -35.97 -20.00 -16.99
N SER A 319 -36.83 -19.38 -17.78
CA SER A 319 -38.25 -19.20 -17.50
C SER A 319 -38.89 -20.58 -17.43
N VAL A 320 -38.98 -21.11 -16.21
CA VAL A 320 -39.79 -22.29 -15.93
C VAL A 320 -41.18 -21.80 -15.52
N ASN A 321 -42.12 -22.12 -16.41
CA ASN A 321 -43.57 -22.24 -16.22
C ASN A 321 -44.39 -20.95 -16.12
N GLY A 322 -44.89 -20.54 -17.29
CA GLY A 322 -46.29 -20.79 -17.67
C GLY A 322 -47.37 -20.14 -16.82
N ASP A 323 -47.86 -18.98 -17.28
CA ASP A 323 -49.27 -18.61 -17.13
C ASP A 323 -49.73 -17.77 -18.33
N VAL A 324 -50.92 -18.11 -18.81
CA VAL A 324 -51.64 -17.59 -19.99
C VAL A 324 -52.10 -16.14 -19.73
N PRO A 325 -52.14 -15.24 -20.73
CA PRO A 325 -52.30 -13.82 -20.52
C PRO A 325 -53.77 -13.41 -20.31
N SER A 326 -54.01 -12.54 -19.32
CA SER A 326 -55.26 -11.79 -19.17
C SER A 326 -55.03 -10.33 -19.60
N SER A 327 -55.67 -9.99 -20.71
CA SER A 327 -55.82 -8.66 -21.31
C SER A 327 -56.28 -7.56 -20.33
N LYS A 328 -55.64 -6.38 -20.39
CA LYS A 328 -56.29 -5.07 -20.67
C LYS A 328 -55.28 -3.90 -20.73
N ASP A 329 -55.26 -3.26 -21.91
CA ASP A 329 -55.06 -1.84 -22.29
C ASP A 329 -53.89 -1.01 -21.71
N VAL A 330 -52.85 -0.74 -22.51
CA VAL A 330 -52.63 0.43 -23.42
C VAL A 330 -52.32 1.76 -22.71
N SER A 331 -51.06 2.19 -22.81
CA SER A 331 -50.72 3.50 -23.42
C SER A 331 -49.25 3.53 -23.89
N ILE A 332 -49.09 3.80 -25.17
CA ILE A 332 -47.85 3.86 -25.97
C ILE A 332 -47.28 5.29 -25.95
N ARG A 333 -45.94 5.42 -25.90
CA ARG A 333 -45.08 6.29 -26.75
C ARG A 333 -43.59 6.08 -26.37
N THR A 334 -42.76 5.25 -27.04
CA THR A 334 -41.98 5.48 -28.31
C THR A 334 -41.18 6.79 -28.31
N HIS A 335 -39.87 6.92 -28.59
CA HIS A 335 -38.82 6.22 -29.37
C HIS A 335 -37.44 6.81 -28.90
N THR A 336 -36.21 6.30 -29.09
CA THR A 336 -35.61 5.39 -30.07
C THR A 336 -34.21 4.97 -29.57
N HIS A 337 -33.90 3.68 -29.70
CA HIS A 337 -32.52 3.18 -29.78
C HIS A 337 -31.94 3.47 -31.16
N SER A 338 -30.66 3.83 -31.24
CA SER A 338 -29.84 3.60 -32.43
C SER A 338 -28.84 2.50 -32.12
N ILE A 339 -29.17 1.32 -32.63
CA ILE A 339 -28.29 0.15 -32.77
C ILE A 339 -27.19 0.53 -33.75
N ILE A 340 -25.93 0.39 -33.33
CA ILE A 340 -24.80 0.28 -34.25
C ILE A 340 -24.25 -1.12 -34.02
N GLU A 341 -24.50 -1.99 -35.00
CA GLU A 341 -23.84 -3.26 -35.17
C GLU A 341 -22.34 -3.01 -35.40
N VAL A 342 -21.49 -3.59 -34.57
CA VAL A 342 -20.05 -3.67 -34.82
C VAL A 342 -19.63 -5.11 -34.62
N ASP A 343 -19.51 -5.78 -35.76
CA ASP A 343 -18.52 -6.79 -36.16
C ASP A 343 -17.93 -7.71 -35.06
N ASP A 344 -18.31 -8.97 -35.16
CA ASP A 344 -18.00 -10.12 -34.32
C ASP A 344 -16.59 -10.66 -34.61
N GLY A 345 -15.56 -9.89 -34.25
CA GLY A 345 -14.18 -10.18 -34.65
C GLY A 345 -13.09 -9.72 -33.68
N ALA A 346 -13.31 -9.82 -32.37
CA ALA A 346 -12.25 -9.58 -31.37
C ALA A 346 -12.20 -10.71 -30.33
N GLU A 347 -11.19 -11.55 -30.52
CA GLU A 347 -10.69 -12.63 -29.69
C GLU A 347 -11.10 -12.61 -28.21
N ASN A 348 -11.75 -13.70 -27.80
CA ASN A 348 -12.21 -14.06 -26.47
C ASN A 348 -11.07 -14.26 -25.44
N HIS A 349 -10.29 -13.22 -25.12
CA HIS A 349 -9.29 -13.26 -24.04
C HIS A 349 -9.88 -12.96 -22.64
N ASN A 350 -11.21 -12.76 -22.53
CA ASN A 350 -11.87 -12.23 -21.33
C ASN A 350 -12.43 -13.32 -20.39
N ALA A 351 -11.57 -14.13 -19.77
CA ALA A 351 -11.98 -14.89 -18.56
C ALA A 351 -10.85 -15.41 -17.66
N MET A 352 -9.61 -15.57 -18.15
CA MET A 352 -8.58 -16.27 -17.37
C MET A 352 -7.63 -15.28 -16.71
N VAL A 353 -7.71 -15.17 -15.39
CA VAL A 353 -6.70 -14.44 -14.61
C VAL A 353 -5.40 -15.20 -14.69
N HIS A 354 -4.33 -14.49 -15.03
CA HIS A 354 -3.00 -15.11 -15.09
C HIS A 354 -2.54 -15.50 -13.67
N PRO A 355 -1.86 -16.66 -13.48
CA PRO A 355 -1.38 -17.09 -12.17
C PRO A 355 -0.54 -16.04 -11.42
N SER A 356 0.16 -15.18 -12.16
CA SER A 356 0.96 -14.06 -11.65
C SER A 356 0.13 -12.93 -11.02
N PHE A 357 -1.20 -13.02 -11.07
CA PHE A 357 -2.16 -12.06 -10.51
C PHE A 357 -3.27 -12.74 -9.69
N GLU A 358 -3.12 -14.03 -9.39
CA GLU A 358 -4.07 -14.77 -8.58
C GLU A 358 -3.82 -14.54 -7.08
N PHE A 359 -4.85 -14.10 -6.36
CA PHE A 359 -4.80 -13.87 -4.92
C PHE A 359 -5.33 -15.08 -4.15
N SER A 360 -4.69 -15.38 -3.03
CA SER A 360 -5.08 -16.49 -2.14
C SER A 360 -6.51 -16.32 -1.62
N THR A 361 -7.30 -17.39 -1.67
CA THR A 361 -8.62 -17.46 -1.03
C THR A 361 -8.56 -17.95 0.42
N VAL A 362 -7.44 -18.58 0.82
CA VAL A 362 -7.19 -19.04 2.20
C VAL A 362 -6.76 -17.87 3.09
N SER A 363 -5.94 -16.98 2.54
CA SER A 363 -5.44 -15.77 3.21
C SER A 363 -5.77 -14.52 2.36
N PRO A 364 -7.06 -14.20 2.17
CA PRO A 364 -7.49 -13.20 1.21
C PRO A 364 -7.17 -11.77 1.66
N PRO A 365 -6.69 -10.90 0.75
CA PRO A 365 -6.55 -9.48 1.05
C PRO A 365 -7.91 -8.83 1.33
N SER A 366 -7.86 -7.74 2.10
CA SER A 366 -9.01 -6.85 2.30
C SER A 366 -8.92 -5.67 1.34
N ILE A 367 -10.03 -5.32 0.70
CA ILE A 367 -10.20 -4.07 -0.04
C ILE A 367 -10.78 -3.04 0.91
N ILE A 368 -10.22 -1.83 0.88
CA ILE A 368 -10.77 -0.64 1.52
C ILE A 368 -10.99 0.38 0.43
N THR A 369 -12.24 0.78 0.21
CA THR A 369 -12.58 1.74 -0.85
C THR A 369 -13.90 2.42 -0.54
N GLU A 370 -14.21 3.45 -1.32
CA GLU A 370 -15.50 4.13 -1.34
C GLU A 370 -15.92 4.29 -2.81
N GLY A 371 -17.20 4.09 -3.09
CA GLY A 371 -17.75 4.37 -4.42
C GLY A 371 -18.16 5.83 -4.56
N SER A 372 -18.73 6.19 -5.70
CA SER A 372 -19.01 7.60 -6.04
C SER A 372 -20.06 8.27 -5.15
N HIS A 373 -20.89 7.47 -4.48
CA HIS A 373 -22.01 7.94 -3.66
C HIS A 373 -22.12 7.23 -2.30
N GLY A 374 -21.14 6.37 -1.97
CA GLY A 374 -21.11 5.59 -0.73
C GLY A 374 -20.08 6.12 0.27
N GLY A 375 -20.13 5.62 1.51
CA GLY A 375 -19.06 5.82 2.48
C GLY A 375 -17.95 4.76 2.34
N PRO A 376 -16.81 4.94 3.02
CA PRO A 376 -15.73 3.98 3.00
C PRO A 376 -16.15 2.67 3.67
N TRP A 377 -15.78 1.55 3.05
CA TRP A 377 -16.04 0.20 3.57
C TRP A 377 -14.78 -0.66 3.48
N ARG A 378 -14.80 -1.79 4.21
CA ARG A 378 -13.77 -2.83 4.16
C ARG A 378 -14.39 -4.21 4.03
N LYS A 379 -13.99 -4.98 3.01
CA LYS A 379 -14.38 -6.40 2.83
C LYS A 379 -13.18 -7.22 2.33
N LYS A 380 -13.12 -8.51 2.68
CA LYS A 380 -12.19 -9.43 2.01
C LYS A 380 -12.65 -9.67 0.58
N ILE A 381 -11.73 -10.00 -0.32
CA ILE A 381 -12.08 -10.36 -1.71
C ILE A 381 -13.05 -11.56 -1.79
N THR A 382 -13.02 -12.45 -0.80
CA THR A 382 -13.91 -13.60 -0.66
C THR A 382 -15.30 -13.23 -0.14
N ASP A 383 -15.44 -12.10 0.54
CA ASP A 383 -16.70 -11.66 1.12
C ASP A 383 -17.55 -10.87 0.11
N LEU A 384 -16.95 -10.44 -1.01
CA LEU A 384 -17.67 -9.83 -2.12
C LEU A 384 -18.64 -10.85 -2.72
N ASP A 385 -19.88 -10.41 -2.93
CA ASP A 385 -20.97 -11.29 -3.33
C ASP A 385 -21.45 -11.06 -4.77
N GLY A 386 -20.98 -10.01 -5.42
CA GLY A 386 -21.33 -9.67 -6.80
C GLY A 386 -22.51 -8.71 -6.91
N THR A 387 -23.08 -8.21 -5.80
CA THR A 387 -24.07 -7.11 -5.82
C THR A 387 -23.43 -5.74 -5.93
N GLU A 388 -22.17 -5.62 -5.54
CA GLU A 388 -21.51 -4.32 -5.41
C GLU A 388 -21.48 -3.57 -6.75
N ASP A 389 -21.85 -2.29 -6.72
CA ASP A 389 -22.00 -1.44 -7.91
C ASP A 389 -21.14 -0.16 -7.80
N GLU A 390 -21.47 0.88 -8.57
CA GLU A 390 -20.76 2.18 -8.59
C GLU A 390 -20.88 2.97 -7.28
N LYS A 391 -21.84 2.63 -6.41
CA LYS A 391 -21.95 3.18 -5.05
C LYS A 391 -20.91 2.57 -4.12
N ASP A 392 -20.46 1.35 -4.41
CA ASP A 392 -19.48 0.62 -3.62
C ASP A 392 -18.06 0.77 -4.18
N PHE A 393 -17.89 0.75 -5.50
CA PHE A 393 -16.59 0.82 -6.16
C PHE A 393 -16.39 2.14 -6.93
N PRO A 394 -15.15 2.65 -7.01
CA PRO A 394 -14.82 3.73 -7.91
C PRO A 394 -15.12 3.35 -9.37
N TRP A 395 -15.73 4.27 -10.12
CA TRP A 395 -16.10 4.04 -11.53
C TRP A 395 -14.94 3.50 -12.38
N TRP A 396 -13.74 4.08 -12.23
CA TRP A 396 -12.54 3.68 -12.98
C TRP A 396 -12.12 2.23 -12.70
N CYS A 397 -12.39 1.71 -11.51
CA CYS A 397 -12.11 0.32 -11.15
C CYS A 397 -13.08 -0.61 -11.87
N LEU A 398 -14.38 -0.28 -11.85
CA LEU A 398 -15.41 -1.05 -12.55
C LEU A 398 -15.22 -1.03 -14.07
N ASP A 399 -14.97 0.13 -14.68
CA ASP A 399 -14.75 0.23 -16.13
C ASP A 399 -13.50 -0.54 -16.58
N CYS A 400 -12.45 -0.56 -15.75
CA CYS A 400 -11.25 -1.35 -15.97
C CYS A 400 -11.52 -2.86 -15.94
N VAL A 401 -12.22 -3.34 -14.92
CA VAL A 401 -12.44 -4.78 -14.72
C VAL A 401 -13.53 -5.34 -15.63
N LEU A 402 -14.62 -4.59 -15.85
CA LEU A 402 -15.76 -5.04 -16.66
C LEU A 402 -15.53 -4.82 -18.17
N ASN A 403 -15.01 -3.65 -18.55
CA ASN A 403 -14.91 -3.25 -19.96
C ASN A 403 -13.47 -3.28 -20.49
N GLY A 404 -12.48 -3.52 -19.64
CA GLY A 404 -11.07 -3.48 -20.04
C GLY A 404 -10.57 -2.08 -20.36
N ARG A 405 -11.36 -1.03 -20.07
CA ARG A 405 -11.04 0.36 -20.39
C ARG A 405 -10.24 1.00 -19.28
N MET A 406 -9.16 1.69 -19.64
CA MET A 406 -8.31 2.42 -18.71
C MET A 406 -8.35 3.91 -19.04
N PRO A 407 -8.25 4.80 -18.03
CA PRO A 407 -8.07 6.24 -18.24
C PRO A 407 -6.90 6.56 -19.16
N LEU A 408 -6.96 7.70 -19.86
CA LEU A 408 -5.88 8.15 -20.74
C LEU A 408 -4.58 8.31 -19.94
N ARG A 409 -3.49 7.76 -20.47
CA ARG A 409 -2.19 7.74 -19.82
C ARG A 409 -1.28 8.78 -20.43
N GLU A 410 -0.86 9.74 -19.62
CA GLU A 410 0.12 10.73 -20.01
C GLU A 410 1.54 10.13 -20.02
N ASN A 411 2.42 10.67 -20.86
CA ASN A 411 3.85 10.34 -20.87
C ASN A 411 4.23 8.86 -21.10
N THR A 412 3.41 8.11 -21.86
CA THR A 412 3.67 6.69 -22.19
C THR A 412 4.77 6.48 -23.24
N LYS A 413 5.13 7.53 -23.98
CA LYS A 413 6.17 7.50 -25.01
C LYS A 413 7.46 8.19 -24.54
N CYS A 414 8.58 7.64 -24.97
CA CYS A 414 9.89 8.24 -24.90
C CYS A 414 10.25 8.77 -26.28
N SER A 415 10.72 10.01 -26.34
CA SER A 415 11.28 10.55 -27.57
C SER A 415 12.80 10.48 -27.55
N PHE A 416 13.39 10.13 -28.69
CA PHE A 416 14.83 9.93 -28.81
C PHE A 416 15.34 10.21 -30.23
N TYR A 417 16.63 10.51 -30.33
CA TYR A 417 17.37 10.60 -31.58
C TYR A 417 18.18 9.33 -31.79
N LEU A 418 18.32 8.91 -33.06
CA LEU A 418 19.09 7.75 -33.45
C LEU A 418 20.11 8.17 -34.51
N GLN A 419 21.39 8.12 -34.16
CA GLN A 419 22.48 8.69 -34.94
C GLN A 419 23.62 7.68 -35.13
N PRO A 420 24.37 7.70 -36.24
CA PRO A 420 25.58 6.88 -36.34
C PRO A 420 26.64 7.36 -35.35
N CYS A 421 27.51 6.46 -34.87
CA CYS A 421 28.68 6.86 -34.07
C CYS A 421 29.63 7.75 -34.88
N GLU A 422 30.19 8.79 -34.23
CA GLU A 422 31.21 9.66 -34.82
C GLU A 422 32.40 8.83 -35.32
N GLY A 423 32.79 9.03 -36.58
CA GLY A 423 33.87 8.28 -37.25
C GLY A 423 33.46 6.97 -37.93
N SER A 424 32.17 6.58 -37.92
CA SER A 424 31.69 5.43 -38.70
C SER A 424 31.30 5.82 -40.13
N ASN A 425 31.64 5.00 -41.13
CA ASN A 425 31.20 5.16 -42.53
C ASN A 425 29.70 4.80 -42.74
N THR A 426 28.89 4.88 -41.69
CA THR A 426 27.48 4.45 -41.70
C THR A 426 26.58 5.64 -42.04
N GLN A 427 25.67 5.47 -43.00
CA GLN A 427 24.74 6.54 -43.39
C GLN A 427 23.77 6.87 -42.24
N VAL A 428 23.30 8.13 -42.22
CA VAL A 428 22.29 8.62 -41.27
C VAL A 428 20.94 8.03 -41.65
N LEU A 429 20.44 7.09 -40.83
CA LEU A 429 19.22 6.34 -41.13
C LEU A 429 17.93 7.14 -40.89
N THR A 430 17.98 8.14 -40.00
CA THR A 430 16.82 8.95 -39.64
C THR A 430 17.21 10.40 -39.48
N GLN A 431 16.53 11.29 -40.22
CA GLN A 431 16.77 12.74 -40.18
C GLN A 431 15.98 13.47 -39.08
N GLY A 432 15.23 12.76 -38.23
CA GLY A 432 14.31 13.36 -37.27
C GLY A 432 14.17 12.62 -35.95
N LYS A 433 13.45 13.26 -35.02
CA LYS A 433 13.13 12.76 -33.68
C LYS A 433 12.18 11.56 -33.77
N LEU A 434 12.56 10.43 -33.17
CA LEU A 434 11.74 9.23 -33.06
C LEU A 434 10.95 9.24 -31.74
N SER A 435 9.80 8.55 -31.72
CA SER A 435 8.97 8.39 -30.53
C SER A 435 8.50 6.95 -30.43
N ALA A 436 8.74 6.31 -29.28
CA ALA A 436 8.35 4.93 -29.02
C ALA A 436 7.86 4.75 -27.58
N PRO A 437 7.11 3.67 -27.27
CA PRO A 437 6.74 3.36 -25.90
C PRO A 437 7.96 3.29 -24.98
N ARG A 438 7.84 3.79 -23.74
CA ARG A 438 8.92 3.78 -22.74
C ARG A 438 9.46 2.37 -22.44
N ILE A 439 8.61 1.36 -22.59
CA ILE A 439 8.94 -0.05 -22.43
C ILE A 439 9.66 -0.67 -23.64
N LEU A 440 9.81 0.03 -24.77
CA LEU A 440 10.50 -0.53 -25.94
C LEU A 440 11.92 -0.98 -25.56
N ARG A 441 12.24 -2.25 -25.85
CA ARG A 441 13.56 -2.82 -25.58
C ARG A 441 14.57 -2.40 -26.64
N ILE A 442 15.85 -2.31 -26.26
CA ILE A 442 16.94 -1.99 -27.18
C ILE A 442 17.04 -3.02 -28.31
N ASN A 443 16.71 -4.29 -28.09
CA ASN A 443 16.65 -5.30 -29.16
C ASN A 443 15.70 -4.90 -30.32
N LYS A 444 14.57 -4.24 -30.03
CA LYS A 444 13.66 -3.75 -31.08
C LYS A 444 14.25 -2.53 -31.81
N VAL A 445 15.05 -1.71 -31.13
CA VAL A 445 15.81 -0.62 -31.78
C VAL A 445 16.90 -1.19 -32.69
N VAL A 446 17.62 -2.23 -32.24
CA VAL A 446 18.60 -2.97 -33.05
C VAL A 446 17.95 -3.50 -34.34
N ASN A 447 16.82 -4.21 -34.22
CA ASN A 447 16.10 -4.74 -35.39
C ASN A 447 15.65 -3.63 -36.35
N TYR A 448 15.17 -2.50 -35.83
CA TYR A 448 14.82 -1.33 -36.65
C TYR A 448 16.02 -0.80 -37.45
N VAL A 449 17.20 -0.71 -36.84
CA VAL A 449 18.43 -0.30 -37.53
C VAL A 449 18.82 -1.32 -38.60
N ILE A 450 18.77 -2.63 -38.29
CA ILE A 450 19.07 -3.71 -39.25
C ILE A 450 18.16 -3.60 -40.48
N GLU A 451 16.85 -3.49 -40.27
CA GLU A 451 15.87 -3.39 -41.35
C GLU A 451 16.13 -2.18 -42.24
N LYS A 452 16.42 -1.01 -41.65
CA LYS A 452 16.72 0.21 -42.40
C LYS A 452 18.03 0.13 -43.18
N ILE A 453 19.09 -0.43 -42.61
CA ILE A 453 20.37 -0.63 -43.33
C ILE A 453 20.23 -1.64 -44.47
N VAL A 454 19.43 -2.69 -44.30
CA VAL A 454 19.20 -3.71 -45.33
C VAL A 454 18.37 -3.15 -46.49
N LEU A 455 17.33 -2.37 -46.20
CA LEU A 455 16.50 -1.72 -47.22
C LEU A 455 17.31 -0.72 -48.08
N ASP A 456 18.25 0.02 -47.48
CA ASP A 456 19.13 0.95 -48.21
C ASP A 456 20.15 0.25 -49.13
N LYS A 457 20.42 -1.05 -48.93
CA LYS A 457 21.37 -1.83 -49.73
C LYS A 457 20.75 -2.56 -50.93
N VAL A 458 19.45 -2.44 -51.16
CA VAL A 458 18.80 -3.00 -52.36
C VAL A 458 18.97 -1.97 -53.50
N PRO A 459 19.77 -2.25 -54.55
CA PRO A 459 19.82 -1.38 -55.72
C PRO A 459 18.49 -1.48 -56.46
N VAL A 460 17.83 -0.35 -56.69
CA VAL A 460 16.76 -0.25 -57.67
C VAL A 460 17.41 -0.28 -59.05
N ASP A 461 17.56 -1.46 -59.62
CA ASP A 461 17.94 -1.62 -61.03
C ASP A 461 16.73 -1.31 -61.92
N GLY A 462 16.87 -0.32 -62.81
CA GLY A 462 16.30 -0.42 -64.15
C GLY A 462 15.43 0.73 -64.69
N SER A 463 16.09 1.77 -65.21
CA SER A 463 15.78 2.52 -66.45
C SER A 463 14.75 3.67 -66.48
N ASN A 464 15.26 4.79 -66.98
CA ASN A 464 14.67 6.08 -67.36
C ASN A 464 13.40 6.01 -68.23
N SER A 465 12.49 6.98 -68.02
CA SER A 465 12.19 8.00 -69.04
C SER A 465 11.42 9.17 -68.41
N GLU A 466 11.81 10.38 -68.83
CA GLU A 466 11.13 11.64 -68.53
C GLU A 466 9.68 11.61 -69.03
N HIS A 467 8.75 12.14 -68.24
CA HIS A 467 7.76 13.12 -68.70
C HIS A 467 7.03 13.72 -67.49
N ALA A 468 7.06 15.05 -67.41
CA ALA A 468 6.16 15.83 -66.58
C ALA A 468 4.69 15.57 -67.00
N PHE A 469 3.76 15.48 -66.05
CA PHE A 469 2.49 16.25 -66.07
C PHE A 469 1.66 16.04 -64.81
N VAL A 470 0.82 17.05 -64.58
CA VAL A 470 -0.03 17.40 -63.43
C VAL A 470 -1.32 16.55 -63.34
N SER A 471 -1.90 16.51 -62.13
CA SER A 471 -3.26 16.10 -61.72
C SER A 471 -4.37 15.99 -62.77
N GLY A 472 -5.21 14.96 -62.63
CA GLY A 472 -6.56 14.94 -63.21
C GLY A 472 -7.34 13.60 -63.12
N VAL A 473 -8.15 13.48 -62.07
CA VAL A 473 -9.54 12.95 -62.04
C VAL A 473 -10.00 11.83 -63.02
N ALA A 474 -10.30 10.67 -62.41
CA ALA A 474 -11.47 9.77 -62.55
C ALA A 474 -11.82 8.97 -63.82
N ALA A 475 -12.18 7.71 -63.52
CA ALA A 475 -13.27 6.86 -64.05
C ALA A 475 -13.08 6.11 -65.38
N GLY A 476 -13.35 4.79 -65.34
CA GLY A 476 -13.68 3.99 -66.52
C GLY A 476 -13.39 2.49 -66.37
N GLN A 477 -14.45 1.67 -66.42
CA GLN A 477 -14.52 0.22 -66.18
C GLN A 477 -14.07 -0.68 -67.36
N SER A 478 -13.80 -1.96 -67.05
CA SER A 478 -14.13 -3.24 -67.77
C SER A 478 -12.95 -4.22 -67.75
N GLN A 479 -12.99 -5.33 -66.99
CA GLN A 479 -13.61 -6.66 -67.18
C GLN A 479 -12.93 -7.61 -68.19
N LEU A 480 -12.31 -8.70 -67.66
CA LEU A 480 -12.35 -10.15 -68.02
C LEU A 480 -11.07 -10.83 -67.44
N SER A 481 -11.10 -11.69 -66.41
CA SER A 481 -11.35 -13.17 -66.41
C SER A 481 -10.42 -13.93 -67.38
N THR A 482 -9.60 -14.93 -67.04
CA THR A 482 -9.81 -16.16 -66.23
C THR A 482 -8.51 -16.97 -66.08
N LEU A 483 -8.39 -17.70 -64.94
CA LEU A 483 -7.83 -19.06 -64.73
C LEU A 483 -6.35 -19.37 -65.07
N GLY A 484 -5.64 -19.98 -64.09
CA GLY A 484 -4.47 -20.81 -64.39
C GLY A 484 -3.51 -21.04 -63.23
N ASP A 485 -3.77 -22.09 -62.46
CA ASP A 485 -2.98 -22.69 -61.38
C ASP A 485 -1.52 -23.00 -61.78
N GLY A 486 -0.56 -22.91 -60.84
CA GLY A 486 0.82 -23.28 -61.15
C GLY A 486 1.91 -22.86 -60.15
N SER A 487 2.05 -23.63 -59.07
CA SER A 487 3.27 -23.86 -58.28
C SER A 487 4.56 -23.11 -58.69
N PHE A 488 4.97 -22.14 -57.87
CA PHE A 488 6.39 -21.80 -57.69
C PHE A 488 6.82 -22.07 -56.25
N ARG A 489 7.21 -23.33 -55.99
CA ARG A 489 8.27 -23.58 -55.01
C ARG A 489 9.63 -23.38 -55.70
N SER A 490 10.55 -22.84 -54.92
CA SER A 490 12.01 -22.82 -55.12
C SER A 490 12.58 -21.53 -55.72
N GLY A 491 12.80 -20.55 -54.84
CA GLY A 491 13.59 -19.36 -55.15
C GLY A 491 13.93 -18.49 -53.94
N LEU A 492 14.02 -19.04 -52.71
CA LEU A 492 14.45 -18.25 -51.54
C LEU A 492 15.32 -19.09 -50.59
N LYS A 493 16.46 -19.56 -51.10
CA LYS A 493 17.54 -20.13 -50.30
C LYS A 493 18.86 -19.45 -50.65
N SER A 494 19.02 -18.19 -50.23
CA SER A 494 20.32 -17.48 -50.27
C SER A 494 20.41 -16.21 -49.41
N TRP A 495 19.63 -16.05 -48.33
CA TRP A 495 19.67 -14.81 -47.51
C TRP A 495 19.80 -15.03 -45.99
N GLN A 496 20.44 -16.11 -45.56
CA GLN A 496 20.82 -16.30 -44.15
C GLN A 496 22.23 -15.78 -43.80
N LYS A 497 23.00 -15.21 -44.76
CA LYS A 497 24.45 -15.05 -44.57
C LYS A 497 25.00 -13.68 -44.18
N LEU A 498 24.20 -12.62 -44.03
CA LEU A 498 24.72 -11.32 -43.55
C LEU A 498 23.65 -10.54 -42.77
N LYS A 499 23.25 -11.01 -41.58
CA LYS A 499 22.66 -10.07 -40.60
C LYS A 499 23.82 -9.24 -40.04
N PRO A 500 23.90 -7.92 -40.29
CA PRO A 500 24.93 -7.10 -39.68
C PRO A 500 24.75 -7.13 -38.16
N SER A 501 25.84 -7.35 -37.42
CA SER A 501 25.82 -7.20 -35.97
C SER A 501 25.83 -5.71 -35.65
N ILE A 502 24.82 -5.24 -34.91
CA ILE A 502 24.63 -3.82 -34.60
C ILE A 502 24.66 -3.64 -33.09
N GLU A 503 25.43 -2.66 -32.66
CA GLU A 503 25.43 -2.21 -31.28
C GLU A 503 24.76 -0.84 -31.17
N ILE A 504 23.95 -0.67 -30.12
CA ILE A 504 23.37 0.61 -29.73
C ILE A 504 24.11 1.11 -28.49
N LEU A 505 24.49 2.37 -28.51
CA LEU A 505 25.23 3.05 -27.46
C LEU A 505 24.45 4.27 -26.97
N CYS A 506 24.66 4.65 -25.71
CA CYS A 506 24.22 5.92 -25.13
C CYS A 506 25.33 6.44 -24.23
N ASN A 507 25.72 7.71 -24.35
CA ASN A 507 26.87 8.29 -23.64
C ASN A 507 28.14 7.41 -23.74
N ASN A 508 28.44 6.87 -24.93
CA ASN A 508 29.56 5.97 -25.21
C ASN A 508 29.56 4.61 -24.48
N GLN A 509 28.46 4.24 -23.82
CA GLN A 509 28.27 2.93 -23.22
C GLN A 509 27.43 2.04 -24.13
N VAL A 510 27.87 0.80 -24.38
CA VAL A 510 27.07 -0.22 -25.10
C VAL A 510 25.88 -0.64 -24.25
N LEU A 511 24.70 -0.61 -24.85
CA LEU A 511 23.44 -0.94 -24.18
C LEU A 511 23.13 -2.43 -24.30
N LEU A 512 22.61 -3.02 -23.22
CA LEU A 512 22.16 -4.41 -23.27
C LEU A 512 20.81 -4.52 -24.01
N PRO A 513 20.59 -5.55 -24.85
CA PRO A 513 19.38 -5.69 -25.68
C PRO A 513 18.07 -5.72 -24.89
N GLU A 514 18.08 -6.21 -23.65
CA GLU A 514 16.93 -6.32 -22.76
C GLU A 514 16.53 -5.00 -22.09
N MET A 515 17.41 -4.00 -22.06
CA MET A 515 17.09 -2.71 -21.45
C MET A 515 15.94 -2.02 -22.17
N SER A 516 15.04 -1.39 -21.42
CA SER A 516 14.00 -0.53 -21.99
C SER A 516 14.50 0.90 -22.18
N LEU A 517 13.87 1.66 -23.09
CA LEU A 517 14.15 3.09 -23.26
C LEU A 517 14.00 3.87 -21.94
N ALA A 518 13.04 3.50 -21.08
CA ALA A 518 12.89 4.07 -19.75
C ALA A 518 14.12 3.83 -18.86
N THR A 519 14.66 2.60 -18.88
CA THR A 519 15.83 2.20 -18.11
C THR A 519 17.06 2.95 -18.58
N VAL A 520 17.29 3.00 -19.89
CA VAL A 520 18.40 3.76 -20.48
C VAL A 520 18.30 5.24 -20.12
N ARG A 521 17.11 5.83 -20.21
CA ARG A 521 16.89 7.23 -19.85
C ARG A 521 17.19 7.50 -18.36
N ALA A 522 16.76 6.60 -17.48
CA ALA A 522 16.89 6.76 -16.03
C ALA A 522 18.33 6.55 -15.51
N TYR A 523 19.05 5.54 -16.02
CA TYR A 523 20.34 5.12 -15.45
C TYR A 523 21.56 5.51 -16.28
N ILE A 524 21.43 5.66 -17.60
CA ILE A 524 22.57 5.89 -18.51
C ILE A 524 22.55 7.31 -19.05
N TRP A 525 21.41 7.79 -19.56
CA TRP A 525 21.29 9.13 -20.14
C TRP A 525 21.44 10.22 -19.10
N LYS A 526 20.62 10.17 -18.02
CA LYS A 526 20.63 11.08 -16.86
C LYS A 526 20.58 12.59 -17.19
N LYS A 527 20.16 12.97 -18.40
CA LYS A 527 20.00 14.37 -18.85
C LYS A 527 18.52 14.70 -19.06
N PRO A 528 18.13 15.99 -18.90
CA PRO A 528 16.74 16.42 -19.09
C PRO A 528 16.29 16.38 -20.56
N GLU A 529 17.24 16.51 -21.48
CA GLU A 529 17.04 16.52 -22.93
C GLU A 529 16.46 15.21 -23.47
N ASP A 530 16.04 15.21 -24.74
CA ASP A 530 15.65 13.99 -25.45
C ASP A 530 16.81 12.98 -25.46
N LEU A 531 16.47 11.70 -25.36
CA LEU A 531 17.46 10.63 -25.33
C LEU A 531 18.21 10.59 -26.67
N VAL A 532 19.54 10.46 -26.66
CA VAL A 532 20.32 10.25 -27.88
C VAL A 532 20.92 8.84 -27.84
N LEU A 533 20.61 8.05 -28.87
CA LEU A 533 21.14 6.73 -29.09
C LEU A 533 22.06 6.74 -30.31
N ASN A 534 23.25 6.17 -30.16
CA ASN A 534 24.20 6.01 -31.24
C ASN A 534 24.23 4.56 -31.73
N TYR A 535 24.30 4.30 -33.04
CA TYR A 535 24.45 2.94 -33.57
C TYR A 535 25.76 2.77 -34.33
N ARG A 536 26.33 1.56 -34.27
CA ARG A 536 27.48 1.15 -35.07
C ARG A 536 27.32 -0.27 -35.62
N VAL A 537 27.83 -0.49 -36.84
CA VAL A 537 27.87 -1.81 -37.48
C VAL A 537 29.20 -2.47 -37.14
N MET A 538 29.15 -3.65 -36.54
CA MET A 538 30.32 -4.48 -36.27
C MET A 538 30.64 -5.30 -37.52
N GLN A 539 31.84 -5.12 -38.07
CA GLN A 539 32.35 -6.02 -39.10
C GLN A 539 32.84 -7.31 -38.44
N HIS A 540 32.32 -8.46 -38.86
CA HIS A 540 32.91 -9.74 -38.49
C HIS A 540 34.25 -9.85 -39.23
N ASN A 541 35.35 -9.80 -38.48
CA ASN A 541 36.66 -10.25 -38.97
C ASN A 541 36.70 -11.76 -39.10
#